data_AF-A0A7K8PU79-F1
#
_entry.id   AF-A0A7K8PU79-F1
#
_cell.length_a   1.000
_cell.length_b   1.000
_cell.length_c   1.000
_cell.angle_alpha   90.00
_cell.angle_beta   90.00
_cell.angle_gamma   90.00
#
_symmetry.space_group_name_H-M   'P 1'
#
loop_
_entity.id
_entity.type
_entity.pdbx_description
1 polymer ?
#
loop_
_entity_poly.entity_id
_entity_poly.type
_entity_poly.pdbx_seq_one_letter_code
_entity_poly.pdbx_strand_id
1 'polypeptide(L)'
;MKPFLLLSKQSTALITHCLQSSESTPPHTLPKLHINRHLAREHRANPALDPSCRNAVFTQVWQCRAPRRGGCMGLLLPRRWPLSHSQWWECEFITEGIIDNGGGFRDSLSDVSEELCPSSGDVPVPLPFFVRTSNQGNSSSDTRDMYVPNPSCKDFPKYEWIGQLIGAALRSKEFLILSLPALVWKQLAGEEVSWSKDFAAVDSELVKLLEVLEGVDREAFEFMFGKELTYTVVQSNQRVVELIPNGSSTVVRYEDRKEFIRLVQKARLEESKEQIAAMRAGLLRVVPQPVLDLLTWQQLEKKVCGDPEITLAELRRFITFEDFSSNDTRIQNFLEALENFTSEDLSRFLKFVTGRSRLPVQITVYPEVANSNTSDMMPQASTCSCSFFLPNYSSAKTCEEMLRYAVYNCMSIDTDKDPWG
;
A
#
# COMPACT_ATOMS: atom_id res chain seq x y z
N MET A 1 -6.24 29.29 1.17
CA MET A 1 -5.86 29.30 2.61
C MET A 1 -4.87 28.18 2.94
N LYS A 2 -5.09 26.94 2.48
CA LYS A 2 -4.18 25.79 2.63
C LYS A 2 -2.68 26.07 2.34
N PRO A 3 -2.31 26.77 1.23
CA PRO A 3 -0.89 27.04 0.94
C PRO A 3 -0.17 27.88 2.01
N PHE A 4 -0.87 28.81 2.65
CA PHE A 4 -0.29 29.66 3.69
C PHE A 4 -0.08 28.90 5.01
N LEU A 5 -0.98 27.97 5.33
CA LEU A 5 -0.89 27.16 6.54
C LEU A 5 0.26 26.14 6.47
N LEU A 6 0.51 25.58 5.29
CA LEU A 6 1.62 24.63 5.04
C LEU A 6 3.01 25.27 5.22
N LEU A 7 3.16 26.54 4.84
CA LEU A 7 4.42 27.28 4.94
C LEU A 7 4.71 27.82 6.34
N SER A 8 3.78 27.65 7.30
CA SER A 8 4.00 28.08 8.68
C SER A 8 5.03 27.20 9.38
N LYS A 9 6.05 27.81 10.00
CA LYS A 9 7.00 27.12 10.89
C LYS A 9 6.33 26.44 12.09
N GLN A 10 5.06 26.75 12.35
CA GLN A 10 4.27 26.18 13.44
C GLN A 10 3.36 25.02 13.00
N SER A 11 3.33 24.65 11.72
CA SER A 11 2.41 23.62 11.19
C SER A 11 2.49 22.30 11.95
N THR A 12 3.70 21.80 12.23
CA THR A 12 3.92 20.57 13.01
C THR A 12 3.39 20.67 14.44
N ALA A 13 3.59 21.82 15.11
CA ALA A 13 3.10 22.05 16.46
C ALA A 13 1.57 22.13 16.49
N LEU A 14 0.96 22.79 15.51
CA LEU A 14 -0.49 22.87 15.35
C LEU A 14 -1.11 21.51 15.06
N ILE A 15 -0.51 20.71 14.17
CA ILE A 15 -0.93 19.32 13.91
C ILE A 15 -0.93 18.52 15.22
N THR A 16 0.18 18.57 15.96
CA THR A 16 0.33 17.85 17.22
C THR A 16 -0.74 18.29 18.23
N HIS A 17 -0.94 19.60 18.39
CA HIS A 17 -1.96 20.15 19.26
C HIS A 17 -3.39 19.74 18.85
N CYS A 18 -3.73 19.80 17.56
CA CYS A 18 -5.05 19.39 17.06
C CYS A 18 -5.30 17.89 17.25
N LEU A 19 -4.27 17.05 17.07
CA LEU A 19 -4.37 15.63 17.34
C LEU A 19 -4.58 15.37 18.84
N GLN A 20 -3.76 15.98 19.71
CA GLN A 20 -3.85 15.83 21.17
C GLN A 20 -5.18 16.33 21.74
N SER A 21 -5.60 17.54 21.37
CA SER A 21 -6.86 18.13 21.86
C SER A 21 -8.12 17.39 21.40
N SER A 22 -8.00 16.56 20.35
CA SER A 22 -9.09 15.73 19.86
C SER A 22 -9.08 14.30 20.39
N GLU A 23 -8.11 13.93 21.24
CA GLU A 23 -7.97 12.56 21.76
C GLU A 23 -9.23 12.08 22.51
N SER A 24 -9.57 10.82 22.27
CA SER A 24 -10.56 10.09 23.06
C SER A 24 -9.88 9.35 24.20
N THR A 25 -10.58 9.14 25.30
CA THR A 25 -10.06 8.34 26.42
C THR A 25 -9.72 6.90 25.95
N PRO A 26 -8.51 6.38 26.27
CA PRO A 26 -8.15 5.01 25.97
C PRO A 26 -9.14 4.01 26.58
N PRO A 27 -9.46 2.91 25.89
CA PRO A 27 -10.25 1.84 26.50
C PRO A 27 -9.47 1.17 27.63
N HIS A 28 -10.18 0.74 28.69
CA HIS A 28 -9.57 0.01 29.80
C HIS A 28 -9.08 -1.39 29.39
N THR A 29 -9.66 -1.97 28.34
CA THR A 29 -9.31 -3.29 27.79
C THR A 29 -9.31 -3.22 26.27
N LEU A 30 -8.27 -3.77 25.63
CA LEU A 30 -8.21 -3.89 24.18
C LEU A 30 -9.19 -4.97 23.70
N PRO A 31 -9.78 -4.80 22.50
CA PRO A 31 -10.56 -5.87 21.90
C PRO A 31 -9.62 -7.01 21.50
N LYS A 32 -9.94 -8.23 21.94
CA LYS A 32 -9.19 -9.44 21.58
C LYS A 32 -9.76 -10.08 20.31
N LEU A 33 -8.90 -10.30 19.33
CA LEU A 33 -9.21 -10.88 18.03
C LEU A 33 -8.65 -12.29 17.91
N HIS A 34 -9.43 -13.16 17.27
CA HIS A 34 -9.00 -14.49 16.88
C HIS A 34 -9.01 -14.56 15.35
N ILE A 35 -7.83 -14.57 14.75
CA ILE A 35 -7.67 -14.48 13.28
C ILE A 35 -7.19 -15.84 12.75
N ASN A 36 -7.90 -16.38 11.77
CA ASN A 36 -7.47 -17.58 11.06
C ASN A 36 -6.68 -17.19 9.80
N ARG A 37 -5.35 -17.26 9.89
CA ARG A 37 -4.44 -16.97 8.77
C ARG A 37 -4.39 -18.05 7.72
N HIS A 38 -4.65 -19.30 8.10
CA HIS A 38 -4.69 -20.39 7.13
C HIS A 38 -5.81 -20.16 6.11
N LEU A 39 -7.03 -19.88 6.58
CA LEU A 39 -8.16 -19.54 5.71
C LEU A 39 -7.90 -18.26 4.90
N ALA A 40 -7.22 -17.28 5.49
CA ALA A 40 -6.86 -16.06 4.77
C ALA A 40 -5.84 -16.33 3.64
N ARG A 41 -4.86 -17.20 3.87
CA ARG A 41 -3.89 -17.63 2.84
C ARG A 41 -4.59 -18.37 1.70
N GLU A 42 -5.50 -19.30 2.01
CA GLU A 42 -6.30 -19.99 0.99
C GLU A 42 -7.16 -19.00 0.17
N HIS A 43 -7.79 -18.03 0.85
CA HIS A 43 -8.56 -16.96 0.19
C HIS A 43 -7.68 -16.10 -0.72
N ARG A 44 -6.48 -15.72 -0.28
CA ARG A 44 -5.54 -14.94 -1.12
C ARG A 44 -5.10 -15.72 -2.36
N ALA A 45 -4.83 -17.02 -2.21
CA ALA A 45 -4.43 -17.88 -3.32
C ALA A 45 -5.56 -18.03 -4.35
N ASN A 46 -6.82 -18.12 -3.89
CA ASN A 46 -7.97 -18.21 -4.78
C ASN A 46 -9.22 -17.47 -4.23
N PRO A 47 -9.33 -16.15 -4.48
CA PRO A 47 -10.44 -15.35 -3.95
C PRO A 47 -11.82 -15.76 -4.47
N ALA A 48 -11.88 -16.53 -5.56
CA ALA A 48 -13.15 -16.99 -6.14
C ALA A 48 -13.87 -18.03 -5.26
N LEU A 49 -13.16 -18.71 -4.35
CA LEU A 49 -13.74 -19.72 -3.45
C LEU A 49 -14.56 -19.11 -2.31
N ASP A 50 -14.27 -17.87 -1.92
CA ASP A 50 -15.06 -17.09 -0.97
C ASP A 50 -15.41 -15.71 -1.55
N PRO A 51 -16.47 -15.63 -2.40
CA PRO A 51 -16.93 -14.37 -2.97
C PRO A 51 -17.37 -13.34 -1.92
N SER A 52 -17.65 -13.78 -0.68
CA SER A 52 -18.02 -12.90 0.42
C SER A 52 -16.82 -12.32 1.17
N CYS A 53 -15.61 -12.77 0.84
CA CYS A 53 -14.33 -12.36 1.43
C CYS A 53 -14.32 -12.47 2.96
N ARG A 54 -15.10 -13.38 3.56
CA ARG A 54 -15.19 -13.61 5.01
C ARG A 54 -13.88 -14.12 5.60
N ASN A 55 -13.16 -14.92 4.82
CA ASN A 55 -11.91 -15.53 5.24
C ASN A 55 -10.71 -14.57 5.18
N ALA A 56 -10.82 -13.44 4.49
CA ALA A 56 -9.77 -12.41 4.47
C ALA A 56 -9.54 -11.84 5.88
N VAL A 57 -8.28 -11.62 6.27
CA VAL A 57 -7.91 -11.00 7.56
C VAL A 57 -8.64 -9.67 7.74
N PHE A 58 -8.70 -8.84 6.68
CA PHE A 58 -9.46 -7.59 6.68
C PHE A 58 -10.90 -7.77 7.18
N THR A 59 -11.61 -8.75 6.64
CA THR A 59 -13.00 -8.99 6.99
C THR A 59 -13.13 -9.61 8.38
N GLN A 60 -12.22 -10.51 8.76
CA GLN A 60 -12.17 -11.08 10.12
C GLN A 60 -11.99 -9.97 11.16
N VAL A 61 -11.06 -9.03 10.95
CA VAL A 61 -10.82 -7.88 11.85
C VAL A 61 -12.02 -6.94 11.87
N TRP A 62 -12.60 -6.62 10.70
CA TRP A 62 -13.79 -5.75 10.61
C TRP A 62 -15.02 -6.31 11.32
N GLN A 63 -15.26 -7.62 11.16
CA GLN A 63 -16.45 -8.30 11.68
C GLN A 63 -16.35 -8.67 13.15
N CYS A 64 -15.14 -8.74 13.71
CA CYS A 64 -14.97 -9.07 15.12
C CYS A 64 -15.78 -8.09 15.99
N ARG A 65 -16.69 -8.65 16.78
CA ARG A 65 -17.57 -7.90 17.67
C ARG A 65 -16.94 -7.82 19.05
N ALA A 66 -16.88 -6.64 19.63
CA ALA A 66 -16.59 -6.51 21.05
C ALA A 66 -17.64 -7.29 21.86
N PRO A 67 -17.24 -8.12 22.84
CA PRO A 67 -18.17 -8.91 23.61
C PRO A 67 -18.90 -8.04 24.65
N ARG A 68 -19.99 -7.35 24.25
CA ARG A 68 -21.26 -7.17 25.00
C ARG A 68 -22.18 -6.07 24.45
N ARG A 69 -23.47 -6.45 24.39
CA ARG A 69 -24.72 -5.68 24.27
C ARG A 69 -24.97 -4.91 22.96
N GLY A 70 -25.72 -5.58 22.07
CA GLY A 70 -26.88 -4.96 21.42
C GLY A 70 -26.59 -3.79 20.49
N GLY A 71 -25.67 -3.95 19.56
CA GLY A 71 -25.48 -3.03 18.43
C GLY A 71 -24.47 -3.59 17.43
N CYS A 72 -24.84 -3.64 16.15
CA CYS A 72 -23.87 -3.83 15.08
C CYS A 72 -23.01 -2.57 14.98
N MET A 73 -21.86 -2.52 15.64
CA MET A 73 -20.78 -1.60 15.27
C MET A 73 -19.45 -2.34 15.41
N GLY A 74 -18.64 -2.26 14.35
CA GLY A 74 -17.35 -2.93 14.24
C GLY A 74 -16.37 -2.50 15.32
N LEU A 75 -15.27 -3.25 15.42
CA LEU A 75 -14.25 -3.15 16.47
C LEU A 75 -13.71 -1.72 16.72
N LEU A 76 -13.79 -0.86 15.70
CA LEU A 76 -13.40 0.53 15.74
C LEU A 76 -14.64 1.41 15.68
N LEU A 77 -15.31 1.66 16.81
CA LEU A 77 -15.92 2.98 16.97
C LEU A 77 -14.83 4.00 16.60
N PRO A 78 -15.13 5.09 15.88
CA PRO A 78 -14.13 6.07 15.48
C PRO A 78 -13.51 6.70 16.73
N ARG A 79 -12.45 6.09 17.22
CA ARG A 79 -11.69 6.55 18.37
C ARG A 79 -10.61 7.46 17.85
N ARG A 80 -10.32 8.50 18.62
CA ARG A 80 -9.21 9.40 18.32
C ARG A 80 -8.08 8.99 19.23
N TRP A 81 -7.35 7.95 18.84
CA TRP A 81 -6.31 7.34 19.67
C TRP A 81 -5.24 8.35 20.10
N PRO A 82 -4.79 8.30 21.36
CA PRO A 82 -3.60 9.03 21.78
C PRO A 82 -2.34 8.52 21.09
N LEU A 83 -1.34 9.38 20.96
CA LEU A 83 -0.04 9.01 20.37
C LEU A 83 0.66 7.88 21.13
N SER A 84 0.39 7.74 22.44
CA SER A 84 0.92 6.66 23.29
C SER A 84 0.28 5.30 23.03
N HIS A 85 -0.81 5.24 22.25
CA HIS A 85 -1.55 4.02 22.00
C HIS A 85 -1.09 3.37 20.68
N SER A 86 -0.07 2.50 20.79
CA SER A 86 0.54 1.79 19.66
C SER A 86 -0.12 0.45 19.31
N GLN A 87 -1.25 0.11 19.92
CA GLN A 87 -1.93 -1.15 19.68
C GLN A 87 -3.44 -0.94 19.71
N TRP A 88 -4.15 -1.30 18.63
CA TRP A 88 -5.59 -1.05 18.52
C TRP A 88 -6.45 -2.25 18.90
N TRP A 89 -5.86 -3.45 18.82
CA TRP A 89 -6.46 -4.72 19.23
C TRP A 89 -5.38 -5.71 19.69
N GLU A 90 -5.77 -6.68 20.50
CA GLU A 90 -4.97 -7.87 20.79
C GLU A 90 -5.27 -8.92 19.72
N CYS A 91 -4.25 -9.63 19.25
CA CYS A 91 -4.42 -10.61 18.18
C CYS A 91 -3.87 -11.97 18.62
N GLU A 92 -4.71 -12.98 18.51
CA GLU A 92 -4.35 -14.39 18.66
C GLU A 92 -4.63 -15.10 17.33
N PHE A 93 -3.59 -15.59 16.67
CA PHE A 93 -3.79 -16.37 15.45
C PHE A 93 -4.20 -17.79 15.81
N ILE A 94 -5.30 -18.24 15.22
CA ILE A 94 -5.81 -19.59 15.44
C ILE A 94 -4.76 -20.56 14.91
N THR A 95 -4.35 -21.54 15.72
CA THR A 95 -3.30 -22.56 15.46
C THR A 95 -1.83 -22.10 15.42
N GLU A 96 -1.56 -20.79 15.41
CA GLU A 96 -0.19 -20.26 15.49
C GLU A 96 0.02 -19.78 16.94
N GLY A 97 0.78 -20.53 17.74
CA GLY A 97 0.99 -20.26 19.17
C GLY A 97 1.80 -18.99 19.46
N ILE A 98 1.25 -17.81 19.16
CA ILE A 98 1.89 -16.53 19.40
C ILE A 98 1.88 -16.20 20.90
N ILE A 99 3.06 -15.92 21.45
CA ILE A 99 3.30 -15.61 22.87
C ILE A 99 3.40 -14.08 23.09
N ASP A 100 3.65 -13.29 22.05
CA ASP A 100 3.80 -11.83 22.13
C ASP A 100 2.56 -11.05 21.64
N ASN A 101 1.96 -10.27 22.54
CA ASN A 101 0.77 -9.48 22.29
C ASN A 101 0.99 -8.31 21.31
N GLY A 102 2.24 -7.83 21.14
CA GLY A 102 2.58 -6.72 20.25
C GLY A 102 2.84 -7.12 18.80
N GLY A 103 3.47 -8.28 18.58
CA GLY A 103 3.74 -8.84 17.25
C GLY A 103 2.44 -9.13 16.48
N GLY A 104 1.51 -9.85 17.10
CA GLY A 104 0.27 -10.25 16.43
C GLY A 104 -0.57 -9.10 15.86
N PHE A 105 -0.64 -7.96 16.57
CA PHE A 105 -1.31 -6.77 16.07
C PHE A 105 -0.65 -6.25 14.78
N ARG A 106 0.67 -6.03 14.80
CA ARG A 106 1.40 -5.50 13.65
C ARG A 106 1.37 -6.44 12.45
N ASP A 107 1.43 -7.73 12.71
CA ASP A 107 1.38 -8.72 11.64
C ASP A 107 -0.03 -8.79 11.04
N SER A 108 -1.08 -8.68 11.85
CA SER A 108 -2.46 -8.59 11.33
C SER A 108 -2.70 -7.31 10.53
N LEU A 109 -2.07 -6.19 10.90
CA LEU A 109 -2.15 -4.94 10.13
C LEU A 109 -1.39 -5.07 8.80
N SER A 110 -0.28 -5.80 8.79
CA SER A 110 0.48 -6.12 7.57
C SER A 110 -0.33 -7.03 6.64
N ASP A 111 -1.00 -8.06 7.18
CA ASP A 111 -1.92 -8.91 6.43
C ASP A 111 -3.06 -8.08 5.80
N VAL A 112 -3.62 -7.12 6.55
CA VAL A 112 -4.65 -6.20 6.04
C VAL A 112 -4.10 -5.35 4.90
N SER A 113 -2.90 -4.80 5.04
CA SER A 113 -2.22 -4.05 3.98
C SER A 113 -2.04 -4.88 2.71
N GLU A 114 -1.52 -6.10 2.84
CA GLU A 114 -1.26 -7.00 1.71
C GLU A 114 -2.57 -7.44 1.03
N GLU A 115 -3.66 -7.61 1.78
CA GLU A 115 -4.96 -7.93 1.20
C GLU A 115 -5.61 -6.74 0.48
N LEU A 116 -5.38 -5.52 0.95
CA LEU A 116 -5.93 -4.31 0.32
C LEU A 116 -5.15 -3.90 -0.93
N CYS A 117 -3.82 -3.99 -0.88
CA CYS A 117 -2.92 -3.61 -1.97
C CYS A 117 -1.79 -4.64 -2.07
N PRO A 118 -2.02 -5.79 -2.72
CA PRO A 118 -1.00 -6.82 -2.87
C PRO A 118 0.29 -6.27 -3.45
N SER A 119 1.41 -6.64 -2.85
CA SER A 119 2.72 -6.12 -3.19
C SER A 119 3.33 -6.78 -4.44
N SER A 120 2.70 -7.83 -4.95
CA SER A 120 3.05 -8.52 -6.19
C SER A 120 1.94 -8.38 -7.23
N GLY A 121 2.30 -8.03 -8.46
CA GLY A 121 1.39 -7.93 -9.59
C GLY A 121 0.80 -9.27 -10.04
N ASP A 122 1.50 -10.38 -9.78
CA ASP A 122 1.13 -11.72 -10.28
C ASP A 122 0.10 -12.44 -9.39
N VAL A 123 -0.16 -11.91 -8.20
CA VAL A 123 -1.11 -12.51 -7.23
C VAL A 123 -2.54 -12.02 -7.54
N PRO A 124 -3.59 -12.81 -7.33
CA PRO A 124 -4.97 -12.31 -7.39
C PRO A 124 -5.21 -11.16 -6.40
N VAL A 125 -6.09 -10.20 -6.74
CA VAL A 125 -6.54 -9.18 -5.77
C VAL A 125 -7.59 -9.81 -4.85
N PRO A 126 -7.34 -9.96 -3.53
CA PRO A 126 -8.19 -10.77 -2.66
C PRO A 126 -9.41 -10.03 -2.14
N LEU A 127 -9.42 -8.70 -2.20
CA LEU A 127 -10.52 -7.86 -1.73
C LEU A 127 -11.10 -6.99 -2.86
N PRO A 128 -12.42 -6.77 -2.90
CA PRO A 128 -13.06 -6.05 -4.01
C PRO A 128 -12.93 -4.51 -3.89
N PHE A 129 -12.24 -3.99 -2.88
CA PHE A 129 -12.20 -2.55 -2.57
C PHE A 129 -11.26 -1.76 -3.48
N PHE A 130 -10.20 -2.41 -3.98
CA PHE A 130 -9.23 -1.77 -4.84
C PHE A 130 -9.04 -2.61 -6.12
N VAL A 131 -8.70 -1.94 -7.21
CA VAL A 131 -8.30 -2.57 -8.47
C VAL A 131 -6.95 -2.00 -8.88
N ARG A 132 -6.19 -2.79 -9.62
CA ARG A 132 -4.92 -2.36 -10.18
C ARG A 132 -5.11 -1.23 -11.18
N THR A 133 -4.14 -0.36 -11.28
CA THR A 133 -4.09 0.69 -12.31
C THR A 133 -3.93 0.07 -13.71
N SER A 134 -4.29 0.82 -14.75
CA SER A 134 -4.13 0.39 -16.15
C SER A 134 -2.65 0.25 -16.56
N ASN A 135 -1.72 0.83 -15.79
CA ASN A 135 -0.28 0.84 -16.09
C ASN A 135 0.44 -0.52 -15.93
N GLN A 136 -0.26 -1.58 -15.50
CA GLN A 136 0.32 -2.91 -15.28
C GLN A 136 1.05 -3.51 -16.50
N GLY A 137 0.67 -3.14 -17.73
CA GLY A 137 1.27 -3.66 -18.97
C GLY A 137 2.59 -3.00 -19.39
N ASN A 138 2.89 -1.78 -18.94
CA ASN A 138 4.05 -1.01 -19.43
C ASN A 138 5.34 -1.35 -18.65
N SER A 139 6.44 -1.62 -19.35
CA SER A 139 7.70 -2.13 -18.81
C SER A 139 8.60 -1.07 -18.16
N SER A 140 8.10 0.14 -17.93
CA SER A 140 8.87 1.24 -17.37
C SER A 140 8.07 2.00 -16.31
N SER A 141 8.51 1.86 -15.05
CA SER A 141 8.29 2.75 -13.87
C SER A 141 7.64 2.09 -12.65
N ASP A 142 7.98 2.66 -11.50
CA ASP A 142 7.49 2.47 -10.12
C ASP A 142 5.95 2.50 -9.93
N THR A 143 5.17 2.55 -11.01
CA THR A 143 3.70 2.68 -11.01
C THR A 143 2.96 1.39 -11.38
N ARG A 144 3.67 0.30 -11.72
CA ARG A 144 3.05 -1.01 -12.05
C ARG A 144 2.18 -1.56 -10.93
N ASP A 145 2.56 -1.33 -9.67
CA ASP A 145 1.94 -1.97 -8.51
C ASP A 145 1.07 -1.02 -7.68
N MET A 146 0.44 -0.05 -8.35
CA MET A 146 -0.50 0.87 -7.71
C MET A 146 -1.95 0.41 -7.85
N TYR A 147 -2.76 0.88 -6.90
CA TYR A 147 -4.16 0.52 -6.76
C TYR A 147 -5.04 1.76 -6.68
N VAL A 148 -6.20 1.71 -7.31
CA VAL A 148 -7.26 2.73 -7.22
C VAL A 148 -8.53 2.10 -6.65
N PRO A 149 -9.37 2.86 -5.92
CA PRO A 149 -10.62 2.30 -5.39
C PRO A 149 -11.49 1.75 -6.52
N ASN A 150 -12.08 0.58 -6.33
CA ASN A 150 -12.91 -0.07 -7.33
C ASN A 150 -14.25 0.67 -7.52
N PRO A 151 -14.51 1.29 -8.69
CA PRO A 151 -15.75 2.03 -8.92
C PRO A 151 -17.01 1.14 -8.86
N SER A 152 -16.87 -0.17 -9.09
CA SER A 152 -17.98 -1.15 -8.97
C SER A 152 -18.34 -1.51 -7.53
N CYS A 153 -17.43 -1.34 -6.57
CA CYS A 153 -17.67 -1.77 -5.20
C CYS A 153 -18.48 -0.70 -4.44
N LYS A 154 -19.65 -1.08 -3.92
CA LYS A 154 -20.56 -0.18 -3.19
C LYS A 154 -20.61 -0.47 -1.68
N ASP A 155 -19.62 -1.19 -1.16
CA ASP A 155 -19.48 -1.47 0.27
C ASP A 155 -18.88 -0.26 1.01
N PHE A 156 -19.62 0.86 0.98
CA PHE A 156 -19.19 2.12 1.58
C PHE A 156 -18.85 2.02 3.08
N PRO A 157 -19.53 1.22 3.91
CA PRO A 157 -19.12 1.03 5.31
C PRO A 157 -17.69 0.49 5.46
N LYS A 158 -17.27 -0.44 4.59
CA LYS A 158 -15.88 -0.95 4.61
C LYS A 158 -14.89 0.08 4.06
N TYR A 159 -15.27 0.90 3.08
CA TYR A 159 -14.45 2.06 2.68
C TYR A 159 -14.30 3.10 3.80
N GLU A 160 -15.38 3.41 4.52
CA GLU A 160 -15.31 4.25 5.72
C GLU A 160 -14.37 3.65 6.76
N TRP A 161 -14.32 2.33 6.89
CA TRP A 161 -13.37 1.69 7.80
C TRP A 161 -11.92 1.78 7.35
N ILE A 162 -11.65 1.56 6.06
CA ILE A 162 -10.31 1.79 5.49
C ILE A 162 -9.89 3.23 5.80
N GLY A 163 -10.80 4.19 5.64
CA GLY A 163 -10.59 5.58 6.06
C GLY A 163 -10.23 5.74 7.54
N GLN A 164 -10.91 5.01 8.43
CA GLN A 164 -10.62 5.01 9.86
C GLN A 164 -9.26 4.39 10.17
N LEU A 165 -8.86 3.31 9.48
CA LEU A 165 -7.52 2.70 9.62
C LEU A 165 -6.42 3.66 9.17
N ILE A 166 -6.62 4.36 8.03
CA ILE A 166 -5.72 5.43 7.58
C ILE A 166 -5.60 6.51 8.67
N GLY A 167 -6.72 6.92 9.27
CA GLY A 167 -6.72 7.89 10.35
C GLY A 167 -6.03 7.38 11.62
N ALA A 168 -6.18 6.10 11.94
CA ALA A 168 -5.52 5.47 13.08
C ALA A 168 -4.00 5.41 12.89
N ALA A 169 -3.54 5.00 11.71
CA ALA A 169 -2.13 5.01 11.32
C ALA A 169 -1.53 6.41 11.47
N LEU A 170 -2.19 7.44 10.92
CA LEU A 170 -1.75 8.84 11.02
C LEU A 170 -1.53 9.32 12.45
N ARG A 171 -2.36 8.86 13.40
CA ARG A 171 -2.30 9.24 14.81
C ARG A 171 -1.28 8.45 15.62
N SER A 172 -0.83 7.31 15.11
CA SER A 172 0.01 6.35 15.82
C SER A 172 1.42 6.30 15.23
N LYS A 173 2.21 5.34 15.69
CA LYS A 173 3.51 4.98 15.08
C LYS A 173 3.42 3.71 14.22
N GLU A 174 2.20 3.24 13.96
CA GLU A 174 1.91 2.01 13.23
C GLU A 174 1.52 2.36 11.79
N PHE A 175 1.89 1.49 10.86
CA PHE A 175 1.78 1.77 9.43
C PHE A 175 0.76 0.88 8.76
N LEU A 176 -0.05 1.51 7.91
CA LEU A 176 -0.93 0.83 6.97
C LEU A 176 -0.36 1.10 5.57
N ILE A 177 0.45 0.17 5.08
CA ILE A 177 1.10 0.27 3.77
C ILE A 177 0.01 0.11 2.70
N LEU A 178 -0.23 1.15 1.91
CA LEU A 178 -1.14 1.15 0.77
C LEU A 178 -0.43 1.74 -0.45
N SER A 179 -0.39 0.98 -1.55
CA SER A 179 0.22 1.40 -2.81
C SER A 179 -0.77 2.20 -3.66
N LEU A 180 -1.15 3.39 -3.21
CA LEU A 180 -2.12 4.26 -3.90
C LEU A 180 -1.40 5.38 -4.67
N PRO A 181 -1.86 5.77 -5.87
CA PRO A 181 -1.27 6.87 -6.61
C PRO A 181 -1.58 8.22 -5.95
N ALA A 182 -0.78 9.23 -6.29
CA ALA A 182 -0.95 10.62 -5.81
C ALA A 182 -2.39 11.14 -6.00
N LEU A 183 -3.07 10.72 -7.07
CA LEU A 183 -4.47 11.02 -7.34
C LEU A 183 -5.40 10.67 -6.17
N VAL A 184 -5.20 9.53 -5.51
CA VAL A 184 -6.06 9.10 -4.39
C VAL A 184 -5.68 9.88 -3.13
N TRP A 185 -4.39 10.00 -2.82
CA TRP A 185 -3.90 10.76 -1.66
C TRP A 185 -4.30 12.23 -1.69
N LYS A 186 -4.23 12.87 -2.86
CA LYS A 186 -4.67 14.26 -3.06
C LYS A 186 -6.15 14.42 -2.72
N GLN A 187 -7.01 13.53 -3.23
CA GLN A 187 -8.44 13.60 -2.91
C GLN A 187 -8.71 13.33 -1.42
N LEU A 188 -7.99 12.42 -0.78
CA LEU A 188 -8.06 12.19 0.68
C LEU A 188 -7.55 13.39 1.48
N ALA A 189 -6.56 14.14 0.97
CA ALA A 189 -6.05 15.37 1.58
C ALA A 189 -6.89 16.62 1.26
N GLY A 190 -7.85 16.52 0.34
CA GLY A 190 -8.63 17.66 -0.16
C GLY A 190 -7.82 18.60 -1.06
N GLU A 191 -6.85 18.07 -1.78
CA GLU A 191 -6.05 18.78 -2.79
C GLU A 191 -6.59 18.53 -4.20
N GLU A 192 -6.34 19.49 -5.09
CA GLU A 192 -6.73 19.38 -6.49
C GLU A 192 -5.86 18.37 -7.23
N VAL A 193 -6.50 17.59 -8.10
CA VAL A 193 -5.88 16.59 -8.96
C VAL A 193 -5.67 17.18 -10.35
N SER A 194 -4.47 16.96 -10.90
CA SER A 194 -4.11 17.36 -12.26
C SER A 194 -4.15 16.15 -13.19
N TRP A 195 -4.86 16.27 -14.31
CA TRP A 195 -4.91 15.22 -15.34
C TRP A 195 -3.52 14.81 -15.82
N SER A 196 -2.74 15.77 -16.35
CA SER A 196 -1.45 15.48 -16.98
C SER A 196 -0.38 14.96 -16.01
N LYS A 197 -0.43 15.38 -14.74
CA LYS A 197 0.58 14.99 -13.74
C LYS A 197 0.19 13.76 -12.93
N ASP A 198 -1.05 13.71 -12.44
CA ASP A 198 -1.45 12.71 -11.44
C ASP A 198 -2.13 11.50 -12.08
N PHE A 199 -2.90 11.70 -13.16
CA PHE A 199 -3.64 10.61 -13.80
C PHE A 199 -2.72 9.68 -14.60
N ALA A 200 -1.55 10.17 -15.03
CA ALA A 200 -0.55 9.34 -15.71
C ALA A 200 -0.07 8.15 -14.84
N ALA A 201 -0.12 8.25 -13.51
CA ALA A 201 0.18 7.15 -12.60
C ALA A 201 -0.93 6.08 -12.55
N VAL A 202 -2.13 6.40 -13.04
CA VAL A 202 -3.27 5.47 -13.17
C VAL A 202 -3.31 4.86 -14.57
N ASP A 203 -3.18 5.70 -15.60
CA ASP A 203 -3.34 5.30 -16.99
C ASP A 203 -2.55 6.23 -17.91
N SER A 204 -1.26 5.95 -18.03
CA SER A 204 -0.32 6.75 -18.85
C SER A 204 -0.62 6.68 -20.34
N GLU A 205 -1.18 5.56 -20.82
CA GLU A 205 -1.55 5.37 -22.22
C GLU A 205 -2.75 6.23 -22.59
N LEU A 206 -3.77 6.28 -21.73
CA LEU A 206 -4.91 7.15 -21.93
C LEU A 206 -4.51 8.63 -21.92
N VAL A 207 -3.62 9.05 -21.01
CA VAL A 207 -3.12 10.43 -21.00
C VAL A 207 -2.45 10.77 -22.34
N LYS A 208 -1.52 9.93 -22.81
CA LYS A 208 -0.83 10.13 -24.10
C LYS A 208 -1.81 10.11 -25.28
N LEU A 209 -2.80 9.22 -25.27
CA LEU A 209 -3.82 9.15 -26.31
C LEU A 209 -4.61 10.46 -26.41
N LEU A 210 -5.03 11.04 -25.29
CA LEU A 210 -5.77 12.31 -25.30
C LEU A 210 -4.88 13.48 -25.73
N GLU A 211 -3.58 13.49 -25.38
CA GLU A 211 -2.63 14.49 -25.85
C GLU A 211 -2.45 14.43 -27.38
N VAL A 212 -2.34 13.23 -27.95
CA VAL A 212 -2.32 13.02 -29.40
C VAL A 212 -3.63 13.50 -30.03
N LEU A 213 -4.77 13.14 -29.45
CA LEU A 213 -6.10 13.53 -29.93
C LEU A 213 -6.30 15.05 -29.92
N GLU A 214 -5.68 15.76 -28.98
CA GLU A 214 -5.76 17.21 -28.91
C GLU A 214 -4.95 17.89 -30.03
N GLY A 215 -3.73 17.40 -30.28
CA GLY A 215 -2.76 18.00 -31.19
C GLY A 215 -2.83 17.55 -32.66
N VAL A 216 -3.57 16.48 -32.97
CA VAL A 216 -3.70 15.95 -34.34
C VAL A 216 -4.45 16.90 -35.28
N ASP A 217 -4.06 16.92 -36.56
CA ASP A 217 -4.81 17.58 -37.63
C ASP A 217 -6.04 16.77 -38.08
N ARG A 218 -6.84 17.33 -39.00
CA ARG A 218 -8.10 16.72 -39.43
C ARG A 218 -7.86 15.43 -40.20
N GLU A 219 -6.93 15.47 -41.15
CA GLU A 219 -6.64 14.37 -42.06
C GLU A 219 -6.12 13.15 -41.27
N ALA A 220 -5.20 13.37 -40.34
CA ALA A 220 -4.68 12.31 -39.48
C ALA A 220 -5.71 11.82 -38.46
N PHE A 221 -6.58 12.70 -37.94
CA PHE A 221 -7.70 12.27 -37.07
C PHE A 221 -8.65 11.34 -37.82
N GLU A 222 -9.07 11.72 -39.02
CA GLU A 222 -10.01 10.93 -39.83
C GLU A 222 -9.41 9.56 -40.20
N PHE A 223 -8.11 9.53 -40.48
CA PHE A 223 -7.36 8.30 -40.74
C PHE A 223 -7.25 7.38 -39.52
N MET A 224 -6.89 7.93 -38.35
CA MET A 224 -6.63 7.14 -37.13
C MET A 224 -7.90 6.78 -36.34
N PHE A 225 -8.89 7.66 -36.30
CA PHE A 225 -10.01 7.58 -35.35
C PHE A 225 -11.40 7.67 -35.98
N GLY A 226 -11.50 8.18 -37.22
CA GLY A 226 -12.74 8.71 -37.81
C GLY A 226 -13.92 7.72 -37.94
N LYS A 227 -13.73 6.43 -37.65
CA LYS A 227 -14.79 5.40 -37.68
C LYS A 227 -14.82 4.49 -36.45
N GLU A 228 -13.83 4.59 -35.56
CA GLU A 228 -13.67 3.65 -34.44
C GLU A 228 -13.89 4.34 -33.09
N LEU A 229 -13.53 5.62 -32.99
CA LEU A 229 -13.65 6.35 -31.74
C LEU A 229 -15.12 6.71 -31.47
N THR A 230 -15.70 6.12 -30.45
CA THR A 230 -17.07 6.39 -29.99
C THR A 230 -17.06 7.13 -28.66
N TYR A 231 -18.21 7.68 -28.24
CA TYR A 231 -18.35 8.34 -26.94
C TYR A 231 -18.42 7.34 -25.78
N THR A 232 -17.38 6.52 -25.64
CA THR A 232 -17.21 5.54 -24.58
C THR A 232 -15.80 5.61 -24.00
N VAL A 233 -15.63 5.11 -22.77
CA VAL A 233 -14.32 4.95 -22.14
C VAL A 233 -14.29 3.70 -21.28
N VAL A 234 -13.13 3.04 -21.20
CA VAL A 234 -12.88 1.93 -20.26
C VAL A 234 -12.43 2.51 -18.91
N GLN A 235 -13.12 2.13 -17.84
CA GLN A 235 -12.79 2.48 -16.46
C GLN A 235 -11.75 1.52 -15.86
N SER A 236 -11.22 1.85 -14.67
CA SER A 236 -10.15 1.03 -14.04
C SER A 236 -10.60 -0.38 -13.64
N ASN A 237 -11.92 -0.59 -13.52
CA ASN A 237 -12.54 -1.92 -13.31
C ASN A 237 -12.78 -2.69 -14.63
N GLN A 238 -12.21 -2.25 -15.75
CA GLN A 238 -12.37 -2.81 -17.10
C GLN A 238 -13.80 -2.75 -17.66
N ARG A 239 -14.67 -1.89 -17.11
CA ARG A 239 -16.02 -1.66 -17.65
C ARG A 239 -16.02 -0.50 -18.63
N VAL A 240 -16.72 -0.69 -19.74
CA VAL A 240 -17.02 0.37 -20.70
C VAL A 240 -18.18 1.21 -20.17
N VAL A 241 -18.02 2.53 -20.15
CA VAL A 241 -19.09 3.48 -19.83
C VAL A 241 -19.34 4.42 -20.99
N GLU A 242 -20.60 4.76 -21.23
CA GLU A 242 -20.97 5.79 -22.22
C GLU A 242 -20.80 7.19 -21.62
N LEU A 243 -20.18 8.08 -22.39
CA LEU A 243 -19.94 9.47 -21.97
C LEU A 243 -21.15 10.38 -22.23
N ILE A 244 -21.99 9.97 -23.17
CA ILE A 244 -23.27 10.60 -23.55
C ILE A 244 -24.31 9.49 -23.79
N PRO A 245 -25.62 9.81 -23.80
CA PRO A 245 -26.65 8.84 -24.16
C PRO A 245 -26.43 8.24 -25.56
N ASN A 246 -26.48 6.91 -25.69
CA ASN A 246 -26.15 6.17 -26.92
C ASN A 246 -24.72 6.41 -27.40
N GLY A 247 -23.80 6.63 -26.46
CA GLY A 247 -22.41 6.97 -26.76
C GLY A 247 -21.68 5.86 -27.52
N SER A 248 -22.01 4.59 -27.27
CA SER A 248 -21.45 3.43 -27.99
C SER A 248 -21.77 3.40 -29.48
N SER A 249 -22.86 4.06 -29.89
CA SER A 249 -23.29 4.14 -31.31
C SER A 249 -22.97 5.49 -31.95
N THR A 250 -22.35 6.41 -31.21
CA THR A 250 -22.06 7.76 -31.67
C THR A 250 -20.56 7.92 -31.89
N VAL A 251 -20.15 8.13 -33.13
CA VAL A 251 -18.75 8.35 -33.52
C VAL A 251 -18.33 9.78 -33.18
N VAL A 252 -17.13 9.94 -32.63
CA VAL A 252 -16.52 11.23 -32.34
C VAL A 252 -16.00 11.86 -33.63
N ARG A 253 -16.43 13.09 -33.91
CA ARG A 253 -15.95 13.87 -35.05
C ARG A 253 -14.74 14.72 -34.65
N TYR A 254 -13.95 15.13 -35.64
CA TYR A 254 -12.78 15.99 -35.41
C TYR A 254 -13.15 17.28 -34.67
N GLU A 255 -14.30 17.87 -34.99
CA GLU A 255 -14.82 19.08 -34.35
C GLU A 255 -15.13 18.87 -32.86
N ASP A 256 -15.60 17.68 -32.50
CA ASP A 256 -16.07 17.35 -31.16
C ASP A 256 -14.96 16.81 -30.25
N ARG A 257 -13.76 16.53 -30.80
CA ARG A 257 -12.67 15.86 -30.08
C ARG A 257 -12.31 16.51 -28.75
N LYS A 258 -12.37 17.84 -28.65
CA LYS A 258 -12.09 18.59 -27.41
C LYS A 258 -13.15 18.33 -26.35
N GLU A 259 -14.41 18.25 -26.73
CA GLU A 259 -15.49 17.91 -25.82
C GLU A 259 -15.40 16.44 -25.40
N PHE A 260 -15.09 15.53 -26.33
CA PHE A 260 -14.80 14.14 -26.01
C PHE A 260 -13.67 14.01 -24.98
N ILE A 261 -12.53 14.68 -25.18
CA ILE A 261 -11.41 14.73 -24.22
C ILE A 261 -11.91 15.19 -22.85
N ARG A 262 -12.66 16.29 -22.79
CA ARG A 262 -13.20 16.82 -21.53
C ARG A 262 -14.11 15.82 -20.83
N LEU A 263 -14.97 15.11 -21.57
CA LEU A 263 -15.87 14.09 -21.04
C LEU A 263 -15.11 12.87 -20.51
N VAL A 264 -14.11 12.39 -21.25
CA VAL A 264 -13.22 11.29 -20.81
C VAL A 264 -12.50 11.67 -19.53
N GLN A 265 -11.87 12.84 -19.49
CA GLN A 265 -11.14 13.32 -18.31
C GLN A 265 -12.05 13.38 -17.09
N LYS A 266 -13.24 13.95 -17.24
CA LYS A 266 -14.23 14.00 -16.16
C LYS A 266 -14.65 12.60 -15.70
N ALA A 267 -15.04 11.73 -16.62
CA ALA A 267 -15.53 10.39 -16.31
C ALA A 267 -14.47 9.55 -15.58
N ARG A 268 -13.20 9.65 -15.97
CA ARG A 268 -12.10 8.90 -15.36
C ARG A 268 -11.62 9.50 -14.04
N LEU A 269 -11.58 10.83 -13.89
CA LEU A 269 -11.23 11.47 -12.61
C LEU A 269 -12.32 11.27 -11.55
N GLU A 270 -13.60 11.19 -11.94
CA GLU A 270 -14.72 11.04 -11.01
C GLU A 270 -15.16 9.59 -10.78
N GLU A 271 -14.54 8.60 -11.43
CA GLU A 271 -15.05 7.23 -11.45
C GLU A 271 -15.22 6.60 -10.06
N SER A 272 -14.33 6.94 -9.12
CA SER A 272 -14.30 6.38 -7.77
C SER A 272 -14.62 7.40 -6.68
N LYS A 273 -15.31 8.50 -7.05
CA LYS A 273 -15.60 9.63 -6.16
C LYS A 273 -16.39 9.22 -4.92
N GLU A 274 -17.35 8.30 -5.05
CA GLU A 274 -18.16 7.82 -3.92
C GLU A 274 -17.32 6.99 -2.93
N GLN A 275 -16.45 6.11 -3.44
CA GLN A 275 -15.56 5.29 -2.61
C GLN A 275 -14.55 6.17 -1.86
N ILE A 276 -13.96 7.15 -2.56
CA ILE A 276 -13.05 8.13 -1.95
C ILE A 276 -13.77 8.99 -0.91
N ALA A 277 -15.01 9.40 -1.18
CA ALA A 277 -15.82 10.15 -0.22
C ALA A 277 -16.09 9.33 1.06
N ALA A 278 -16.39 8.03 0.94
CA ALA A 278 -16.55 7.13 2.07
C ALA A 278 -15.24 6.98 2.88
N MET A 279 -14.10 6.74 2.20
CA MET A 279 -12.79 6.71 2.85
C MET A 279 -12.48 8.03 3.58
N ARG A 280 -12.73 9.16 2.92
CA ARG A 280 -12.51 10.49 3.53
C ARG A 280 -13.43 10.71 4.73
N ALA A 281 -14.69 10.28 4.68
CA ALA A 281 -15.61 10.36 5.80
C ALA A 281 -15.10 9.54 7.00
N GLY A 282 -14.61 8.33 6.75
CA GLY A 282 -13.94 7.49 7.74
C GLY A 282 -12.72 8.16 8.39
N LEU A 283 -11.84 8.70 7.55
CA LEU A 283 -10.64 9.43 7.97
C LEU A 283 -10.99 10.62 8.87
N LEU A 284 -11.99 11.42 8.48
CA LEU A 284 -12.43 12.61 9.24
C LEU A 284 -13.11 12.29 10.56
N ARG A 285 -13.57 11.05 10.77
CA ARG A 285 -14.06 10.62 12.10
C ARG A 285 -12.92 10.50 13.11
N VAL A 286 -11.73 10.10 12.65
CA VAL A 286 -10.53 9.86 13.47
C VAL A 286 -9.59 11.07 13.51
N VAL A 287 -9.46 11.79 12.39
CA VAL A 287 -8.53 12.89 12.20
C VAL A 287 -9.31 14.20 11.97
N PRO A 288 -9.14 15.24 12.81
CA PRO A 288 -9.81 16.51 12.60
C PRO A 288 -9.46 17.16 11.26
N GLN A 289 -10.43 17.79 10.60
CA GLN A 289 -10.23 18.51 9.33
C GLN A 289 -9.02 19.48 9.35
N PRO A 290 -8.77 20.29 10.42
CA PRO A 290 -7.61 21.18 10.45
C PRO A 290 -6.26 20.46 10.30
N VAL A 291 -6.16 19.19 10.72
CA VAL A 291 -4.94 18.40 10.55
C VAL A 291 -4.72 18.09 9.07
N LEU A 292 -5.77 17.71 8.33
CA LEU A 292 -5.67 17.46 6.89
C LEU A 292 -5.39 18.75 6.10
N ASP A 293 -5.89 19.89 6.57
CA ASP A 293 -5.60 21.20 5.97
C ASP A 293 -4.13 21.62 6.20
N LEU A 294 -3.48 21.11 7.25
CA LEU A 294 -2.08 21.37 7.57
C LEU A 294 -1.10 20.36 6.97
N LEU A 295 -1.60 19.33 6.28
CA LEU A 295 -0.78 18.30 5.63
C LEU A 295 -0.86 18.43 4.11
N THR A 296 0.29 18.23 3.46
CA THR A 296 0.29 17.88 2.03
C THR A 296 -0.10 16.42 1.85
N TRP A 297 -0.52 16.04 0.65
CA TRP A 297 -0.80 14.64 0.33
C TRP A 297 0.42 13.72 0.56
N GLN A 298 1.65 14.18 0.28
CA GLN A 298 2.87 13.39 0.55
C GLN A 298 3.10 13.19 2.04
N GLN A 299 2.85 14.22 2.86
CA GLN A 299 2.99 14.11 4.30
C GLN A 299 1.91 13.19 4.89
N LEU A 300 0.70 13.23 4.33
CA LEU A 300 -0.37 12.29 4.67
C LEU A 300 0.04 10.85 4.35
N GLU A 301 0.50 10.58 3.12
CA GLU A 301 0.99 9.26 2.71
C GLU A 301 2.12 8.79 3.63
N LYS A 302 3.17 9.60 3.81
CA LYS A 302 4.33 9.24 4.65
C LYS A 302 3.94 8.94 6.09
N LYS A 303 2.96 9.65 6.65
CA LYS A 303 2.45 9.38 8.01
C LYS A 303 1.64 8.08 8.12
N VAL A 304 1.02 7.63 7.02
CA VAL A 304 0.15 6.45 7.01
C VAL A 304 0.93 5.20 6.61
N CYS A 305 1.71 5.28 5.54
CA CYS A 305 2.42 4.17 4.92
C CYS A 305 3.88 4.06 5.37
N GLY A 306 4.43 5.11 5.98
CA GLY A 306 5.87 5.20 6.27
C GLY A 306 6.64 5.77 5.09
N ASP A 307 7.97 5.85 5.28
CA ASP A 307 8.86 6.46 4.31
C ASP A 307 8.96 5.62 3.03
N PRO A 308 8.68 6.22 1.84
CA PRO A 308 8.82 5.52 0.56
C PRO A 308 10.29 5.39 0.12
N GLU A 309 11.12 6.35 0.51
CA GLU A 309 12.56 6.33 0.24
C GLU A 309 13.29 5.83 1.49
N ILE A 310 14.13 4.80 1.31
CA ILE A 310 14.90 4.21 2.39
C ILE A 310 16.36 4.51 2.12
N THR A 311 17.00 5.24 3.04
CA THR A 311 18.47 5.37 3.02
C THR A 311 19.11 4.27 3.85
N LEU A 312 20.35 3.88 3.50
CA LEU A 312 21.11 2.92 4.32
C LEU A 312 21.27 3.42 5.76
N ALA A 313 21.47 4.72 5.96
CA ALA A 313 21.60 5.32 7.28
C ALA A 313 20.34 5.10 8.13
N GLU A 314 19.15 5.15 7.53
CA GLU A 314 17.88 4.87 8.21
C GLU A 314 17.69 3.37 8.44
N LEU A 315 17.87 2.55 7.40
CA LEU A 315 17.73 1.09 7.49
C LEU A 315 18.63 0.51 8.58
N ARG A 316 19.89 0.98 8.66
CA ARG A 316 20.86 0.52 9.66
C ARG A 316 20.40 0.76 11.10
N ARG A 317 19.57 1.76 11.36
CA ARG A 317 19.01 2.02 12.71
C ARG A 317 18.04 0.94 13.16
N PHE A 318 17.52 0.15 12.21
CA PHE A 318 16.59 -0.94 12.44
C PHE A 318 17.23 -2.31 12.24
N ILE A 319 18.55 -2.39 12.00
CA ILE A 319 19.28 -3.66 11.92
C ILE A 319 20.00 -3.92 13.24
N THR A 320 19.71 -5.07 13.85
CA THR A 320 20.49 -5.64 14.97
C THR A 320 21.28 -6.83 14.45
N PHE A 321 22.57 -6.91 14.78
CA PHE A 321 23.40 -8.07 14.50
C PHE A 321 23.50 -8.93 15.77
N GLU A 322 23.10 -10.19 15.68
CA GLU A 322 23.18 -11.18 16.76
C GLU A 322 24.12 -12.33 16.38
N ASP A 323 24.77 -12.94 17.36
CA ASP A 323 25.71 -14.07 17.21
C ASP A 323 26.95 -13.82 16.33
N PHE A 324 27.25 -12.56 16.01
CA PHE A 324 28.50 -12.16 15.37
C PHE A 324 29.61 -11.89 16.39
N SER A 325 30.85 -12.16 15.99
CA SER A 325 32.02 -11.70 16.74
C SER A 325 32.23 -10.18 16.58
N SER A 326 32.90 -9.53 17.54
CA SER A 326 33.04 -8.06 17.56
C SER A 326 33.70 -7.44 16.33
N ASN A 327 34.42 -8.22 15.52
CA ASN A 327 35.11 -7.78 14.30
C ASN A 327 34.80 -8.69 13.11
N ASP A 328 33.58 -9.23 13.04
CA ASP A 328 33.20 -10.14 11.97
C ASP A 328 33.19 -9.41 10.61
N THR A 329 34.02 -9.87 9.68
CA THR A 329 34.17 -9.27 8.34
C THR A 329 32.89 -9.39 7.52
N ARG A 330 31.98 -10.32 7.84
CA ARG A 330 30.68 -10.46 7.18
C ARG A 330 29.83 -9.21 7.36
N ILE A 331 29.81 -8.63 8.56
CA ILE A 331 29.07 -7.40 8.85
C ILE A 331 29.60 -6.25 8.00
N GLN A 332 30.93 -6.14 7.90
CA GLN A 332 31.57 -5.07 7.12
C GLN A 332 31.23 -5.20 5.63
N ASN A 333 31.41 -6.39 5.06
CA ASN A 333 31.08 -6.68 3.67
C ASN A 333 29.59 -6.43 3.37
N PHE A 334 28.71 -6.79 4.29
CA PHE A 334 27.27 -6.60 4.15
C PHE A 334 26.87 -5.12 4.15
N LEU A 335 27.40 -4.33 5.09
CA LEU A 335 27.09 -2.89 5.14
C LEU A 335 27.67 -2.14 3.94
N GLU A 336 28.87 -2.50 3.48
CA GLU A 336 29.47 -1.93 2.26
C GLU A 336 28.66 -2.33 1.01
N ALA A 337 28.19 -3.58 0.93
CA ALA A 337 27.30 -4.02 -0.16
C ALA A 337 26.00 -3.21 -0.21
N LEU A 338 25.37 -2.96 0.94
CA LEU A 338 24.16 -2.13 1.02
C LEU A 338 24.42 -0.64 0.74
N GLU A 339 25.66 -0.15 0.83
CA GLU A 339 25.99 1.25 0.50
C GLU A 339 25.88 1.51 -1.01
N ASN A 340 26.08 0.47 -1.81
CA ASN A 340 25.90 0.51 -3.27
C ASN A 340 24.45 0.28 -3.72
N PHE A 341 23.52 0.05 -2.78
CA PHE A 341 22.10 -0.14 -3.10
C PHE A 341 21.40 1.20 -3.29
N THR A 342 20.55 1.28 -4.32
CA THR A 342 19.61 2.40 -4.47
C THR A 342 18.50 2.32 -3.41
N SER A 343 17.72 3.39 -3.24
CA SER A 343 16.54 3.35 -2.37
C SER A 343 15.56 2.23 -2.77
N GLU A 344 15.46 1.93 -4.06
CA GLU A 344 14.62 0.87 -4.60
C GLU A 344 15.17 -0.52 -4.20
N ASP A 345 16.49 -0.72 -4.33
CA ASP A 345 17.16 -1.93 -3.89
C ASP A 345 17.03 -2.15 -2.38
N LEU A 346 17.14 -1.08 -1.57
CA LEU A 346 16.96 -1.14 -0.12
C LEU A 346 15.51 -1.47 0.27
N SER A 347 14.53 -0.96 -0.47
CA SER A 347 13.11 -1.32 -0.29
C SER A 347 12.84 -2.78 -0.64
N ARG A 348 13.44 -3.28 -1.73
CA ARG A 348 13.37 -4.71 -2.09
C ARG A 348 14.06 -5.60 -1.06
N PHE A 349 15.21 -5.18 -0.53
CA PHE A 349 15.87 -5.87 0.57
C PHE A 349 14.99 -5.92 1.81
N LEU A 350 14.41 -4.79 2.23
CA LEU A 350 13.49 -4.76 3.36
C LEU A 350 12.31 -5.71 3.13
N LYS A 351 11.76 -5.73 1.91
CA LYS A 351 10.66 -6.64 1.53
C LYS A 351 11.08 -8.10 1.55
N PHE A 352 12.26 -8.42 1.04
CA PHE A 352 12.83 -9.77 1.08
C PHE A 352 12.98 -10.27 2.53
N VAL A 353 13.42 -9.41 3.44
CA VAL A 353 13.68 -9.80 4.83
C VAL A 353 12.44 -9.81 5.71
N THR A 354 11.48 -8.91 5.46
CA THR A 354 10.38 -8.61 6.40
C THR A 354 8.99 -8.76 5.79
N GLY A 355 8.89 -8.98 4.48
CA GLY A 355 7.64 -8.88 3.73
C GLY A 355 7.13 -7.44 3.55
N ARG A 356 7.78 -6.42 4.13
CA ARG A 356 7.37 -5.02 4.07
C ARG A 356 8.33 -4.20 3.21
N SER A 357 7.80 -3.28 2.41
CA SER A 357 8.63 -2.41 1.55
C SER A 357 9.01 -1.08 2.19
N ARG A 358 8.51 -0.77 3.40
CA ARG A 358 8.70 0.52 4.08
C ARG A 358 9.11 0.36 5.55
N LEU A 359 9.98 1.25 6.02
CA LEU A 359 10.39 1.35 7.42
C LEU A 359 9.28 1.97 8.28
N PRO A 360 9.28 1.76 9.61
CA PRO A 360 10.23 1.03 10.45
C PRO A 360 9.85 -0.44 10.66
N VAL A 361 10.84 -1.32 10.53
CA VAL A 361 10.73 -2.74 10.86
C VAL A 361 12.07 -3.18 11.39
N GLN A 362 12.12 -3.78 12.58
CA GLN A 362 13.38 -4.30 13.13
C GLN A 362 13.77 -5.56 12.37
N ILE A 363 15.01 -5.59 11.88
CA ILE A 363 15.64 -6.73 11.25
C ILE A 363 16.68 -7.27 12.22
N THR A 364 16.65 -8.57 12.46
CA THR A 364 17.73 -9.26 13.16
C THR A 364 18.56 -10.04 12.16
N VAL A 365 19.85 -9.71 12.06
CA VAL A 365 20.79 -10.40 11.19
C VAL A 365 21.55 -11.41 12.03
N TYR A 366 21.60 -12.65 11.54
CA TYR A 366 22.34 -13.76 12.12
C TYR A 366 23.44 -14.22 11.15
N PRO A 367 24.56 -14.77 11.65
CA PRO A 367 25.49 -15.48 10.81
C PRO A 367 24.83 -16.76 10.27
N GLU A 368 24.97 -17.03 8.97
CA GLU A 368 24.68 -18.36 8.45
C GLU A 368 25.72 -19.36 8.97
N VAL A 369 25.26 -20.49 9.52
CA VAL A 369 26.11 -21.48 10.23
C VAL A 369 26.40 -22.70 9.35
N ALA A 370 25.78 -22.80 8.17
CA ALA A 370 26.06 -23.85 7.21
C ALA A 370 27.57 -23.92 6.85
N ASN A 371 28.17 -25.08 7.12
CA ASN A 371 29.61 -25.31 7.12
C ASN A 371 30.14 -25.61 5.69
N SER A 372 29.82 -24.77 4.70
CA SER A 372 30.34 -24.92 3.33
C SER A 372 31.08 -23.66 2.89
N ASN A 373 32.34 -23.84 2.47
CA ASN A 373 33.17 -22.83 1.81
C ASN A 373 32.65 -22.45 0.41
N THR A 374 31.33 -22.31 0.25
CA THR A 374 30.69 -21.99 -1.02
C THR A 374 30.42 -20.49 -1.03
N SER A 375 31.27 -19.75 -1.75
CA SER A 375 31.12 -18.32 -2.05
C SER A 375 29.79 -17.95 -2.71
N ASP A 376 29.03 -18.96 -3.16
CA ASP A 376 27.84 -18.83 -4.01
C ASP A 376 26.55 -19.18 -3.26
N MET A 377 26.58 -19.27 -1.92
CA MET A 377 25.39 -19.54 -1.13
C MET A 377 24.43 -18.33 -1.18
N MET A 378 23.18 -18.59 -1.53
CA MET A 378 22.12 -17.60 -1.51
C MET A 378 21.81 -17.18 -0.07
N PRO A 379 21.61 -15.87 0.20
CA PRO A 379 21.20 -15.42 1.51
C PRO A 379 19.78 -15.89 1.80
N GLN A 380 19.49 -16.19 3.07
CA GLN A 380 18.18 -16.66 3.50
C GLN A 380 17.50 -15.62 4.40
N ALA A 381 16.18 -15.54 4.32
CA ALA A 381 15.38 -14.70 5.18
C ALA A 381 14.17 -15.47 5.73
N SER A 382 13.81 -15.17 6.97
CA SER A 382 12.54 -15.56 7.57
C SER A 382 11.73 -14.29 7.79
N THR A 383 10.76 -14.07 6.89
CA THR A 383 9.88 -12.89 6.95
C THR A 383 9.03 -12.87 8.22
N CYS A 384 8.60 -14.04 8.71
CA CYS A 384 7.82 -14.18 9.94
C CYS A 384 8.55 -13.67 11.18
N SER A 385 9.86 -13.86 11.26
CA SER A 385 10.69 -13.40 12.37
C SER A 385 11.52 -12.17 12.04
N CYS A 386 11.31 -11.56 10.86
CA CYS A 386 12.13 -10.47 10.32
C CYS A 386 13.64 -10.76 10.44
N SER A 387 14.03 -12.01 10.23
CA SER A 387 15.40 -12.48 10.43
C SER A 387 16.10 -12.69 9.10
N PHE A 388 17.37 -12.30 9.02
CA PHE A 388 18.20 -12.46 7.83
C PHE A 388 19.45 -13.26 8.19
N PHE A 389 19.72 -14.34 7.46
CA PHE A 389 20.89 -15.18 7.65
C PHE A 389 21.94 -14.80 6.62
N LEU A 390 23.06 -14.26 7.10
CA LEU A 390 24.12 -13.68 6.28
C LEU A 390 25.24 -14.71 6.03
N PRO A 391 25.42 -15.18 4.78
CA PRO A 391 26.53 -16.06 4.42
C PRO A 391 27.89 -15.39 4.52
N ASN A 392 28.95 -16.21 4.61
CA ASN A 392 30.32 -15.73 4.65
C ASN A 392 30.86 -15.45 3.23
N TYR A 393 30.45 -14.33 2.64
CA TYR A 393 30.95 -13.91 1.33
C TYR A 393 32.41 -13.45 1.38
N SER A 394 33.17 -13.78 0.33
CA SER A 394 34.59 -13.47 0.21
C SER A 394 34.91 -11.98 0.09
N SER A 395 33.95 -11.16 -0.35
CA SER A 395 34.10 -9.70 -0.50
C SER A 395 32.75 -8.99 -0.42
N ALA A 396 32.78 -7.67 -0.16
CA ALA A 396 31.60 -6.80 -0.26
C ALA A 396 30.93 -6.87 -1.64
N LYS A 397 31.72 -6.92 -2.72
CA LYS A 397 31.21 -7.04 -4.09
C LYS A 397 30.43 -8.33 -4.32
N THR A 398 30.95 -9.46 -3.86
CA THR A 398 30.25 -10.75 -3.94
C THR A 398 28.96 -10.73 -3.11
N CYS A 399 29.01 -10.12 -1.92
CA CYS A 399 27.82 -9.92 -1.10
C CYS A 399 26.76 -9.08 -1.83
N GLU A 400 27.15 -7.97 -2.45
CA GLU A 400 26.26 -7.10 -3.23
C GLU A 400 25.59 -7.87 -4.38
N GLU A 401 26.37 -8.62 -5.17
CA GLU A 401 25.85 -9.41 -6.29
C GLU A 401 24.84 -10.46 -5.83
N MET A 402 25.12 -11.17 -4.74
CA MET A 402 24.23 -12.21 -4.19
C MET A 402 22.97 -11.62 -3.55
N LEU A 403 23.09 -10.52 -2.80
CA LEU A 403 21.96 -9.79 -2.24
C LEU A 403 21.06 -9.28 -3.36
N ARG A 404 21.64 -8.61 -4.37
CA ARG A 404 20.86 -8.09 -5.50
C ARG A 404 20.20 -9.24 -6.25
N TYR A 405 20.87 -10.35 -6.46
CA TYR A 405 20.23 -11.52 -7.06
C TYR A 405 19.06 -12.03 -6.21
N ALA A 406 19.20 -12.14 -4.89
CA ALA A 406 18.15 -12.62 -3.99
C ALA A 406 16.92 -11.70 -4.01
N VAL A 407 17.11 -10.40 -3.84
CA VAL A 407 15.99 -9.45 -3.70
C VAL A 407 15.22 -9.22 -5.00
N TYR A 408 15.81 -9.55 -6.16
CA TYR A 408 15.11 -9.49 -7.46
C TYR A 408 14.53 -10.83 -7.91
N ASN A 409 15.15 -11.97 -7.57
CA ASN A 409 14.77 -13.28 -8.12
C ASN A 409 14.07 -14.21 -7.12
N CYS A 410 14.15 -13.94 -5.81
CA CYS A 410 13.58 -14.79 -4.77
C CYS A 410 12.30 -14.19 -4.14
N MET A 411 11.70 -13.14 -4.75
CA MET A 411 10.40 -12.60 -4.31
C MET A 411 9.20 -13.44 -4.76
N SER A 412 9.40 -14.42 -5.63
CA SER A 412 8.47 -15.53 -5.84
C SER A 412 9.12 -16.80 -5.31
N ILE A 413 8.31 -17.67 -4.70
CA ILE A 413 8.60 -19.05 -4.25
C ILE A 413 8.54 -19.22 -2.72
N ASP A 414 7.33 -19.58 -2.29
CA ASP A 414 7.05 -20.71 -1.40
C ASP A 414 8.27 -21.61 -1.14
N THR A 415 8.86 -21.52 0.04
CA THR A 415 9.73 -22.59 0.52
C THR A 415 9.40 -22.97 1.95
N ASP A 416 8.10 -23.17 2.24
CA ASP A 416 7.68 -24.10 3.30
C ASP A 416 7.88 -25.52 2.76
N LYS A 417 9.14 -25.97 2.71
CA LYS A 417 9.42 -27.39 2.80
C LYS A 417 9.72 -27.65 4.26
N ASP A 418 8.73 -28.19 4.96
CA ASP A 418 8.92 -28.86 6.24
C ASP A 418 10.17 -29.75 6.15
N PRO A 419 11.18 -29.55 7.01
CA PRO A 419 12.32 -30.46 7.03
C PRO A 419 11.95 -31.86 7.55
N TRP A 420 10.71 -32.08 7.98
CA TRP A 420 10.23 -33.33 8.56
C TRP A 420 8.73 -33.57 8.30
N GLY A 421 8.39 -34.27 7.22
CA GLY A 421 7.16 -35.07 7.12
C GLY A 421 5.93 -34.39 6.51
#